data_AF-A0A940IGJ8-F1
#
_entry.id   AF-A0A940IGJ8-F1
#
_cell.length_a   1.000
_cell.length_b   1.000
_cell.length_c   1.000
_cell.angle_alpha   90.00
_cell.angle_beta   90.00
_cell.angle_gamma   90.00
#
_symmetry.space_group_name_H-M   'P 1'
#
loop_
_entity.id
_entity.type
_entity.pdbx_description
1 polymer ?
#
loop_
_entity_poly.entity_id
_entity_poly.type
_entity_poly.pdbx_seq_one_letter_code
_entity_poly.pdbx_strand_id
1 'polypeptide(L)'
;MDRAFEIFRHGLKRAAASFAAAAAIFTAGCTKQSLETTYSSQENRIDSFITSQLESNENYSIVHNHGSNRLIISGGSGNALGRGGTVSFYYAGYVFSSGSLNTSNMFATNSEAFAAEAGWNLTGADFSVKTVRLEKDELLEGLYYGLEGVRAGEECIIIFSGKYGYGNRHVGTIPANSALAYHILVENVSE
;
A
#
# COMPACT_ATOMS: atom_id res chain seq x y z
N MET A 1 44.98 -34.07 -41.22
CA MET A 1 45.60 -35.34 -41.65
C MET A 1 46.77 -35.55 -40.72
N ASP A 2 46.89 -36.55 -39.86
CA ASP A 2 46.15 -37.80 -39.72
C ASP A 2 46.57 -38.42 -38.36
N ARG A 3 45.59 -39.01 -37.66
CA ARG A 3 45.61 -40.19 -36.75
C ARG A 3 46.48 -40.18 -35.49
N ALA A 4 45.97 -40.36 -34.27
CA ALA A 4 45.04 -41.37 -33.72
C ALA A 4 45.66 -42.75 -33.47
N PHE A 5 45.34 -43.30 -32.28
CA PHE A 5 45.38 -44.72 -31.85
C PHE A 5 46.78 -45.31 -31.55
N GLU A 6 47.10 -46.05 -30.48
CA GLU A 6 46.43 -46.99 -29.54
C GLU A 6 47.20 -46.92 -28.18
N ILE A 7 46.66 -46.99 -26.95
CA ILE A 7 45.80 -47.94 -26.22
C ILE A 7 46.26 -49.42 -26.21
N PHE A 8 46.95 -49.84 -25.13
CA PHE A 8 46.63 -51.00 -24.26
C PHE A 8 47.76 -51.11 -23.20
N ARG A 9 47.53 -51.22 -21.89
CA ARG A 9 47.08 -52.46 -21.22
C ARG A 9 46.91 -52.23 -19.70
N HIS A 10 45.71 -52.58 -19.18
CA HIS A 10 45.35 -53.03 -17.82
C HIS A 10 45.61 -52.10 -16.61
N GLY A 11 44.73 -51.94 -15.62
CA GLY A 11 43.51 -52.65 -15.29
C GLY A 11 42.78 -51.93 -14.14
N LEU A 12 41.48 -51.81 -14.34
CA LEU A 12 40.44 -51.22 -13.51
C LEU A 12 40.42 -51.72 -12.05
N LYS A 13 40.28 -50.79 -11.08
CA LYS A 13 39.40 -50.92 -9.88
C LYS A 13 39.29 -49.60 -9.09
N ARG A 14 38.28 -48.82 -9.47
CA ARG A 14 37.32 -48.03 -8.67
C ARG A 14 37.78 -47.39 -7.34
N ALA A 15 37.82 -46.06 -7.31
CA ALA A 15 37.19 -45.26 -6.24
C ALA A 15 36.87 -43.86 -6.81
N ALA A 16 35.57 -43.58 -6.93
CA ALA A 16 35.07 -42.25 -7.26
C ALA A 16 35.11 -41.37 -6.01
N ALA A 17 35.58 -40.13 -6.14
CA ALA A 17 35.32 -39.08 -5.18
C ALA A 17 35.30 -37.73 -5.92
N SER A 18 34.10 -37.36 -6.35
CA SER A 18 33.76 -36.00 -6.73
C SER A 18 33.90 -35.07 -5.52
N PHE A 19 34.53 -33.92 -5.67
CA PHE A 19 34.32 -32.78 -4.79
C PHE A 19 33.94 -31.58 -5.66
N ALA A 20 32.64 -31.27 -5.66
CA ALA A 20 32.07 -30.06 -6.23
C ALA A 20 32.55 -28.86 -5.40
N ALA A 21 33.08 -27.84 -6.07
CA ALA A 21 33.40 -26.56 -5.44
C ALA A 21 32.08 -25.81 -5.14
N ALA A 22 31.92 -25.41 -3.88
CA ALA A 22 30.76 -24.69 -3.37
C ALA A 22 30.65 -23.29 -4.00
N ALA A 23 29.59 -23.06 -4.77
CA ALA A 23 29.14 -21.72 -5.13
C ALA A 23 28.24 -21.19 -4.00
N ALA A 24 28.75 -20.24 -3.23
CA ALA A 24 28.01 -19.59 -2.15
C ALA A 24 26.87 -18.71 -2.72
N ILE A 25 25.73 -18.80 -2.04
CA ILE A 25 24.40 -18.35 -2.43
C ILE A 25 24.26 -16.81 -2.31
N PHE A 26 23.93 -16.12 -3.41
CA PHE A 26 23.60 -14.69 -3.45
C PHE A 26 22.08 -14.43 -3.65
N THR A 27 21.20 -15.10 -2.90
CA THR A 27 19.74 -15.01 -3.12
C THR A 27 19.05 -13.83 -2.45
N ALA A 28 19.69 -13.15 -1.49
CA ALA A 28 19.08 -12.03 -0.76
C ALA A 28 19.04 -10.70 -1.54
N GLY A 29 19.86 -10.55 -2.59
CA GLY A 29 19.90 -9.34 -3.41
C GLY A 29 18.71 -9.21 -4.36
N CYS A 30 18.30 -10.33 -4.97
CA CYS A 30 17.20 -10.34 -5.94
C CYS A 30 15.84 -9.99 -5.32
N THR A 31 15.58 -10.44 -4.08
CA THR A 31 14.31 -10.16 -3.39
C THR A 31 14.19 -8.71 -2.97
N LYS A 32 15.25 -8.10 -2.42
CA LYS A 32 15.25 -6.67 -2.05
C LYS A 32 15.04 -5.78 -3.28
N GLN A 33 15.76 -6.06 -4.37
CA GLN A 33 15.60 -5.31 -5.61
C GLN A 33 14.18 -5.41 -6.17
N SER A 34 13.58 -6.62 -6.14
CA SER A 34 12.19 -6.82 -6.61
C SER A 34 11.16 -6.06 -5.77
N LEU A 35 11.39 -5.94 -4.45
CA LEU A 35 10.50 -5.21 -3.55
C LEU A 35 10.59 -3.70 -3.78
N GLU A 36 11.80 -3.17 -3.95
CA GLU A 36 12.00 -1.75 -4.26
C GLU A 36 11.35 -1.37 -5.59
N THR A 37 11.51 -2.22 -6.62
CA THR A 37 10.81 -2.06 -7.90
C THR A 37 9.30 -2.13 -7.75
N THR A 38 8.78 -2.96 -6.84
CA THR A 38 7.34 -3.05 -6.55
C THR A 38 6.84 -1.73 -5.97
N TYR A 39 7.50 -1.18 -4.94
CA TYR A 39 7.12 0.08 -4.34
C TYR A 39 7.26 1.25 -5.31
N SER A 40 8.38 1.34 -6.05
CA SER A 40 8.56 2.35 -7.11
C SER A 40 7.44 2.32 -8.14
N SER A 41 7.00 1.12 -8.55
CA SER A 41 5.88 0.97 -9.48
C SER A 41 4.54 1.39 -8.89
N GLN A 42 4.35 1.23 -7.57
CA GLN A 42 3.16 1.70 -6.87
C GLN A 42 3.15 3.22 -6.81
N GLU A 43 4.26 3.86 -6.41
CA GLU A 43 4.36 5.32 -6.35
C GLU A 43 4.09 5.96 -7.72
N ASN A 44 4.67 5.42 -8.80
CA ASN A 44 4.37 5.91 -10.15
C ASN A 44 2.88 5.85 -10.52
N ARG A 45 2.16 4.81 -10.07
CA ARG A 45 0.71 4.69 -10.30
C ARG A 45 -0.07 5.67 -9.44
N ILE A 46 0.37 5.88 -8.20
CA ILE A 46 -0.22 6.86 -7.28
C ILE A 46 -0.07 8.26 -7.87
N ASP A 47 1.11 8.63 -8.33
CA ASP A 47 1.39 9.91 -8.98
C ASP A 47 0.54 10.12 -10.23
N SER A 48 0.43 9.09 -11.08
CA SER A 48 -0.42 9.14 -12.27
C SER A 48 -1.89 9.37 -11.91
N PHE A 49 -2.38 8.67 -10.89
CA PHE A 49 -3.75 8.82 -10.41
C PHE A 49 -3.98 10.23 -9.85
N ILE A 50 -3.13 10.71 -8.93
CA ILE A 50 -3.24 12.05 -8.34
C ILE A 50 -3.23 13.11 -9.44
N THR A 51 -2.29 13.02 -10.38
CA THR A 51 -2.20 13.96 -11.50
C THR A 51 -3.50 14.01 -12.29
N SER A 52 -4.06 12.84 -12.64
CA SER A 52 -5.34 12.78 -13.36
C SER A 52 -6.51 13.40 -12.58
N GLN A 53 -6.52 13.26 -11.25
CA GLN A 53 -7.56 13.86 -10.41
C GLN A 53 -7.42 15.38 -10.36
N LEU A 54 -6.21 15.89 -10.16
CA LEU A 54 -5.93 17.33 -10.14
C LEU A 54 -6.24 18.00 -11.48
N GLU A 55 -5.99 17.32 -12.60
CA GLU A 55 -6.36 17.80 -13.94
C GLU A 55 -7.88 17.80 -14.18
N SER A 56 -8.61 16.94 -13.48
CA SER A 56 -10.06 16.81 -13.66
C SER A 56 -10.86 17.90 -12.92
N ASN A 57 -10.31 18.50 -11.86
CA ASN A 57 -10.98 19.50 -11.05
C ASN A 57 -9.97 20.45 -10.40
N GLU A 58 -10.04 21.73 -10.76
CA GLU A 58 -9.15 22.78 -10.24
C GLU A 58 -9.29 23.06 -8.73
N ASN A 59 -10.39 22.61 -8.12
CA ASN A 59 -10.61 22.75 -6.67
C ASN A 59 -9.91 21.65 -5.86
N TYR A 60 -9.43 20.59 -6.51
CA TYR A 60 -8.67 19.56 -5.84
C TYR A 60 -7.25 20.05 -5.55
N SER A 61 -6.73 19.66 -4.39
CA SER A 61 -5.36 19.98 -3.99
C SER A 61 -4.69 18.79 -3.32
N ILE A 62 -3.37 18.80 -3.21
CA ILE A 62 -2.59 17.67 -2.70
C ILE A 62 -1.66 18.11 -1.57
N VAL A 63 -1.57 17.29 -0.53
CA VAL A 63 -0.58 17.40 0.54
C VAL A 63 0.26 16.13 0.55
N HIS A 64 1.59 16.28 0.53
CA HIS A 64 2.53 15.18 0.68
C HIS A 64 3.14 15.19 2.08
N ASN A 65 3.09 14.07 2.79
CA ASN A 65 3.68 13.94 4.12
C ASN A 65 4.26 12.55 4.33
N HIS A 66 5.59 12.45 4.42
CA HIS A 66 6.33 11.20 4.73
C HIS A 66 5.87 9.96 3.93
N GLY A 67 5.64 10.12 2.61
CA GLY A 67 5.22 9.03 1.72
C GLY A 67 3.72 8.73 1.73
N SER A 68 2.94 9.50 2.48
CA SER A 68 1.50 9.62 2.33
C SER A 68 1.13 10.80 1.44
N ASN A 69 0.10 10.61 0.62
CA ASN A 69 -0.43 11.62 -0.28
C ASN A 69 -1.91 11.84 0.05
N ARG A 70 -2.28 13.05 0.49
CA ARG A 70 -3.66 13.44 0.77
C ARG A 70 -4.20 14.33 -0.35
N LEU A 71 -4.98 13.75 -1.24
CA LEU A 71 -5.74 14.46 -2.26
C LEU A 71 -7.02 15.01 -1.61
N ILE A 72 -7.09 16.32 -1.42
CA ILE A 72 -8.22 17.04 -0.85
C ILE A 72 -9.25 17.26 -1.97
N ILE A 73 -10.42 16.63 -1.82
CA ILE A 73 -11.57 16.72 -2.74
C ILE A 73 -12.40 17.95 -2.38
N SER A 74 -12.64 18.15 -1.08
CA SER A 74 -13.31 19.32 -0.53
C SER A 74 -12.62 19.72 0.77
N GLY A 75 -12.29 21.00 0.91
CA GLY A 75 -11.61 21.52 2.09
C GLY A 75 -12.53 21.57 3.32
N GLY A 76 -11.99 21.23 4.48
CA GLY A 76 -12.65 21.47 5.76
C GLY A 76 -12.40 22.88 6.31
N SER A 77 -12.93 23.16 7.50
CA SER A 77 -12.78 24.44 8.19
C SER A 77 -12.37 24.27 9.66
N GLY A 78 -12.08 25.39 10.34
CA GLY A 78 -11.63 25.36 11.74
C GLY A 78 -10.16 24.95 11.87
N ASN A 79 -9.77 24.47 13.06
CA ASN A 79 -8.38 24.09 13.34
C ASN A 79 -7.99 22.82 12.57
N ALA A 80 -6.71 22.75 12.20
CA ALA A 80 -6.15 21.55 11.59
C ALA A 80 -5.75 20.56 12.70
N LEU A 81 -5.98 19.27 12.47
CA LEU A 81 -5.61 18.20 13.39
C LEU A 81 -4.09 18.19 13.62
N GLY A 82 -3.70 18.38 14.87
CA GLY A 82 -2.34 18.23 15.38
C GLY A 82 -2.05 16.80 15.84
N ARG A 83 -0.77 16.55 16.13
CA ARG A 83 -0.31 15.27 16.69
C ARG A 83 -0.87 15.08 18.10
N GLY A 84 -1.39 13.89 18.39
CA GLY A 84 -2.06 13.59 19.66
C GLY A 84 -3.53 14.05 19.73
N GLY A 85 -3.99 14.83 18.75
CA GLY A 85 -5.39 15.16 18.58
C GLY A 85 -6.23 13.94 18.18
N THR A 86 -7.55 14.10 18.17
CA THR A 86 -8.53 13.08 17.84
C THR A 86 -9.29 13.48 16.58
N VAL A 87 -9.56 12.51 15.71
CA VAL A 87 -10.34 12.70 14.49
C VAL A 87 -11.47 11.67 14.43
N SER A 88 -12.66 12.15 14.05
CA SER A 88 -13.86 11.34 13.82
C SER A 88 -14.19 11.41 12.33
N PHE A 89 -14.32 10.25 11.67
CA PHE A 89 -14.53 10.19 10.23
C PHE A 89 -15.32 8.95 9.77
N TYR A 90 -15.89 9.07 8.59
CA TYR A 90 -16.32 7.95 7.77
C TYR A 90 -15.25 7.65 6.72
N TYR A 91 -15.12 6.39 6.31
CA TYR A 91 -14.16 6.02 5.29
C TYR A 91 -14.63 4.85 4.42
N ALA A 92 -14.05 4.77 3.23
CA ALA A 92 -13.92 3.54 2.45
C ALA A 92 -12.44 3.25 2.19
N GLY A 93 -12.01 2.01 2.43
CA GLY A 93 -10.64 1.54 2.23
C GLY A 93 -10.53 0.67 0.98
N TYR A 94 -9.47 0.88 0.19
CA TYR A 94 -9.25 0.23 -1.11
C TYR A 94 -7.85 -0.36 -1.24
N VAL A 95 -7.75 -1.49 -1.93
CA VAL A 95 -6.46 -2.00 -2.44
C VAL A 95 -6.17 -1.30 -3.76
N PHE A 96 -5.16 -0.43 -3.79
CA PHE A 96 -4.83 0.38 -4.94
C PHE A 96 -3.84 -0.35 -5.88
N SER A 97 -4.36 -1.22 -6.75
CA SER A 97 -3.54 -2.00 -7.69
C SER A 97 -3.68 -1.58 -9.15
N SER A 98 -4.82 -1.02 -9.54
CA SER A 98 -5.21 -0.76 -10.94
C SER A 98 -5.13 0.69 -11.39
N GLY A 99 -4.60 1.60 -10.56
CA GLY A 99 -4.58 3.04 -10.88
C GLY A 99 -5.95 3.73 -10.75
N SER A 100 -6.93 3.06 -10.14
CA SER A 100 -8.29 3.57 -9.95
C SER A 100 -8.89 3.08 -8.64
N LEU A 101 -9.82 3.85 -8.09
CA LEU A 101 -10.66 3.46 -6.95
C LEU A 101 -12.04 3.07 -7.48
N ASN A 102 -12.53 1.90 -7.07
CA ASN A 102 -13.86 1.43 -7.46
C ASN A 102 -14.37 0.41 -6.45
N THR A 103 -15.65 0.07 -6.55
CA THR A 103 -16.30 -0.83 -5.59
C THR A 103 -15.70 -2.25 -5.58
N SER A 104 -15.08 -2.70 -6.67
CA SER A 104 -14.47 -4.04 -6.75
C SER A 104 -13.15 -4.17 -5.98
N ASN A 105 -12.45 -3.05 -5.72
CA ASN A 105 -11.22 -3.04 -4.94
C ASN A 105 -11.38 -2.44 -3.54
N MET A 106 -12.61 -2.14 -3.13
CA MET A 106 -12.95 -1.76 -1.77
C MET A 106 -12.89 -2.97 -0.83
N PHE A 107 -12.26 -2.83 0.33
CA PHE A 107 -12.10 -3.92 1.32
C PHE A 107 -12.76 -3.62 2.67
N ALA A 108 -13.04 -2.36 3.00
CA ALA A 108 -13.72 -1.98 4.23
C ALA A 108 -14.41 -0.62 4.09
N THR A 109 -15.47 -0.41 4.86
CA THR A 109 -16.12 0.90 5.04
C THR A 109 -16.90 0.91 6.35
N ASN A 110 -16.99 2.07 7.00
CA ASN A 110 -17.99 2.35 8.05
C ASN A 110 -19.07 3.34 7.60
N SER A 111 -19.11 3.67 6.30
CA SER A 111 -20.15 4.50 5.68
C SER A 111 -21.21 3.63 5.03
N GLU A 112 -22.48 3.82 5.42
CA GLU A 112 -23.63 3.18 4.77
C GLU A 112 -23.70 3.55 3.28
N ALA A 113 -23.38 4.80 2.93
CA ALA A 113 -23.39 5.26 1.54
C ALA A 113 -22.36 4.50 0.68
N PHE A 114 -21.12 4.37 1.14
CA PHE A 114 -20.09 3.61 0.40
C PHE A 114 -20.42 2.10 0.35
N ALA A 115 -20.98 1.55 1.43
CA ALA A 115 -21.42 0.15 1.43
C ALA A 115 -22.53 -0.10 0.40
N ALA A 116 -23.51 0.81 0.33
CA ALA A 116 -24.60 0.74 -0.64
C ALA A 116 -24.09 0.89 -2.07
N GLU A 117 -23.15 1.81 -2.33
CA GLU A 117 -22.50 1.97 -3.65
C GLU A 117 -21.79 0.68 -4.08
N ALA A 118 -21.13 -0.01 -3.14
CA ALA A 118 -20.50 -1.30 -3.39
C ALA A 118 -21.47 -2.49 -3.46
N GLY A 119 -22.77 -2.27 -3.29
CA GLY A 119 -23.78 -3.33 -3.26
C GLY A 119 -23.68 -4.26 -2.05
N TRP A 120 -23.05 -3.81 -0.96
CA TRP A 120 -22.90 -4.59 0.27
C TRP A 120 -24.17 -4.52 1.12
N ASN A 121 -25.03 -5.54 1.01
CA ASN A 121 -26.21 -5.69 1.86
C ASN A 121 -25.81 -6.34 3.20
N LEU A 122 -25.42 -5.52 4.17
CA LEU A 122 -24.92 -5.97 5.47
C LEU A 122 -26.00 -5.81 6.56
N THR A 123 -26.71 -6.88 6.88
CA THR A 123 -27.65 -6.89 8.01
C THR A 123 -26.88 -6.74 9.33
N GLY A 124 -27.19 -5.70 10.11
CA GLY A 124 -26.57 -5.46 11.41
C GLY A 124 -25.15 -4.90 11.36
N ALA A 125 -24.75 -4.29 10.24
CA ALA A 125 -23.48 -3.56 10.16
C ALA A 125 -23.44 -2.37 11.11
N ASP A 126 -22.26 -2.12 11.67
CA ASP A 126 -21.96 -0.93 12.44
C ASP A 126 -21.42 0.16 11.49
N PHE A 127 -22.26 1.16 11.22
CA PHE A 127 -21.90 2.35 10.46
C PHE A 127 -21.64 3.56 11.37
N SER A 128 -21.22 3.32 12.62
CA SER A 128 -20.81 4.40 13.51
C SER A 128 -19.55 5.11 13.01
N VAL A 129 -19.48 6.41 13.30
CA VAL A 129 -18.29 7.21 12.99
C VAL A 129 -17.05 6.61 13.67
N LYS A 130 -15.98 6.46 12.89
CA LYS A 130 -14.72 5.95 13.41
C LYS A 130 -14.00 7.10 14.08
N THR A 131 -13.70 6.96 15.36
CA THR A 131 -12.90 7.93 16.12
C THR A 131 -11.55 7.33 16.48
N VAL A 132 -10.46 8.03 16.18
CA VAL A 132 -9.09 7.60 16.48
C VAL A 132 -8.27 8.78 16.99
N ARG A 133 -7.26 8.48 17.81
CA ARG A 133 -6.25 9.47 18.17
C ARG A 133 -5.11 9.41 17.15
N LEU A 134 -4.54 10.57 16.83
CA LEU A 134 -3.39 10.66 15.94
C LEU A 134 -2.09 10.28 16.67
N GLU A 135 -1.94 8.99 16.91
CA GLU A 135 -0.76 8.37 17.52
C GLU A 135 -0.17 7.31 16.57
N LYS A 136 1.17 7.24 16.51
CA LYS A 136 1.88 6.47 15.48
C LYS A 136 1.61 4.96 15.55
N ASP A 137 1.40 4.42 16.75
CA ASP A 137 1.28 2.98 16.97
C ASP A 137 -0.16 2.45 16.83
N GLU A 138 -1.15 3.33 16.61
CA GLU A 138 -2.57 2.96 16.46
C GLU A 138 -3.04 2.92 14.99
N LEU A 139 -2.24 3.49 14.09
CA LEU A 139 -2.61 3.68 12.68
C LEU A 139 -1.53 3.11 11.76
N LEU A 140 -1.92 2.78 10.52
CA LEU A 140 -0.96 2.60 9.44
C LEU A 140 -0.16 3.88 9.26
N GLU A 141 1.15 3.80 9.02
CA GLU A 141 1.99 5.00 8.87
C GLU A 141 1.46 5.96 7.81
N GLY A 142 0.96 5.42 6.68
CA GLY A 142 0.35 6.21 5.63
C GLY A 142 -0.92 6.96 6.07
N LEU A 143 -1.76 6.36 6.92
CA LEU A 143 -2.92 7.03 7.51
C LEU A 143 -2.50 8.04 8.58
N TYR A 144 -1.53 7.70 9.44
CA TYR A 144 -1.01 8.61 10.46
C TYR A 144 -0.49 9.91 9.82
N TYR A 145 0.37 9.83 8.81
CA TYR A 145 0.88 11.02 8.14
C TYR A 145 -0.17 11.71 7.26
N GLY A 146 -1.08 10.94 6.66
CA GLY A 146 -2.13 11.49 5.81
C GLY A 146 -3.20 12.24 6.59
N LEU A 147 -3.51 11.81 7.82
CA LEU A 147 -4.51 12.46 8.67
C LEU A 147 -3.96 13.73 9.36
N GLU A 148 -2.64 13.86 9.51
CA GLU A 148 -2.02 15.06 10.08
C GLU A 148 -2.45 16.32 9.30
N GLY A 149 -3.12 17.24 9.99
CA GLY A 149 -3.58 18.51 9.43
C GLY A 149 -4.90 18.48 8.67
N VAL A 150 -5.67 17.37 8.69
CA VAL A 150 -7.07 17.41 8.19
C VAL A 150 -7.90 18.38 9.01
N ARG A 151 -9.01 18.86 8.45
CA ARG A 151 -9.96 19.75 9.13
C ARG A 151 -11.36 19.14 9.19
N ALA A 152 -12.17 19.60 10.14
CA ALA A 152 -13.59 19.19 10.21
C ALA A 152 -14.32 19.55 8.91
N GLY A 153 -15.08 18.60 8.37
CA GLY A 153 -15.77 18.72 7.09
C GLY A 153 -14.90 18.49 5.85
N GLU A 154 -13.62 18.14 6.01
CA GLU A 154 -12.76 17.79 4.87
C GLU A 154 -13.17 16.45 4.26
N GLU A 155 -13.23 16.41 2.93
CA GLU A 155 -13.31 15.18 2.16
C GLU A 155 -12.00 14.99 1.41
N CYS A 156 -11.35 13.83 1.60
CA CYS A 156 -10.05 13.57 0.99
C CYS A 156 -9.82 12.09 0.68
N ILE A 157 -8.87 11.83 -0.21
CA ILE A 157 -8.29 10.50 -0.44
C ILE A 157 -6.87 10.51 0.10
N ILE A 158 -6.59 9.63 1.05
CA ILE A 158 -5.23 9.36 1.54
C ILE A 158 -4.73 8.10 0.85
N ILE A 159 -3.62 8.21 0.10
CA ILE A 159 -3.08 7.12 -0.72
C ILE A 159 -1.56 6.98 -0.55
N PHE A 160 -1.09 5.74 -0.43
CA PHE A 160 0.31 5.42 -0.15
C PHE A 160 0.68 4.00 -0.60
N SER A 161 1.96 3.76 -0.89
CA SER A 161 2.45 2.41 -1.24
C SER A 161 2.43 1.45 -0.05
N GLY A 162 2.59 0.15 -0.36
CA GLY A 162 2.63 -0.90 0.66
C GLY A 162 3.75 -0.74 1.69
N LYS A 163 4.76 0.10 1.40
CA LYS A 163 5.82 0.50 2.34
C LYS A 163 5.25 1.17 3.60
N TYR A 164 4.19 1.97 3.45
CA TYR A 164 3.54 2.71 4.56
C TYR A 164 2.21 2.06 4.99
N GLY A 165 1.89 0.88 4.44
CA GLY A 165 0.72 0.07 4.79
C GLY A 165 1.11 -1.15 5.63
N TYR A 166 0.56 -2.31 5.28
CA TYR A 166 0.82 -3.56 6.01
C TYR A 166 2.19 -4.21 5.70
N GLY A 167 3.00 -3.60 4.82
CA GLY A 167 4.30 -4.15 4.41
C GLY A 167 4.17 -5.58 3.93
N ASN A 168 5.09 -6.46 4.34
CA ASN A 168 5.12 -7.86 3.90
C ASN A 168 4.01 -8.75 4.47
N ARG A 169 3.01 -8.20 5.18
CA ARG A 169 1.94 -8.97 5.81
C ARG A 169 0.70 -9.02 4.93
N HIS A 170 0.13 -10.21 4.80
CA HIS A 170 -1.23 -10.40 4.29
C HIS A 170 -2.24 -10.17 5.42
N VAL A 171 -3.29 -9.38 5.18
CA VAL A 171 -4.30 -9.02 6.19
C VAL A 171 -5.70 -9.15 5.58
N GLY A 172 -6.46 -10.15 6.02
CA GLY A 172 -7.79 -10.42 5.45
C GLY A 172 -7.70 -10.65 3.94
N THR A 173 -8.37 -9.81 3.15
CA THR A 173 -8.33 -9.85 1.68
C THR A 173 -7.17 -9.04 1.08
N ILE A 174 -6.38 -8.35 1.90
CA ILE A 174 -5.32 -7.43 1.47
C ILE A 174 -4.02 -8.20 1.27
N PRO A 175 -3.48 -8.30 0.04
CA PRO A 175 -2.19 -8.95 -0.22
C PRO A 175 -1.02 -8.23 0.46
N ALA A 176 0.06 -8.98 0.72
CA ALA A 176 1.32 -8.38 1.17
C ALA A 176 1.83 -7.34 0.15
N ASN A 177 2.45 -6.28 0.68
CA ASN A 177 3.04 -5.15 -0.02
C ASN A 177 2.03 -4.37 -0.88
N SER A 178 0.74 -4.39 -0.55
CA SER A 178 -0.28 -3.68 -1.32
C SER A 178 -0.25 -2.18 -1.03
N ALA A 179 -0.28 -1.35 -2.07
CA ALA A 179 -0.66 0.05 -1.95
C ALA A 179 -2.12 0.16 -1.51
N LEU A 180 -2.42 1.14 -0.67
CA LEU A 180 -3.75 1.34 -0.10
C LEU A 180 -4.20 2.77 -0.34
N ALA A 181 -5.51 2.94 -0.47
CA ALA A 181 -6.15 4.24 -0.47
C ALA A 181 -7.33 4.24 0.51
N TYR A 182 -7.58 5.38 1.12
CA TYR A 182 -8.71 5.61 2.00
C TYR A 182 -9.42 6.88 1.56
N HIS A 183 -10.67 6.77 1.12
CA HIS A 183 -11.56 7.91 0.90
C HIS A 183 -12.22 8.24 2.22
N ILE A 184 -11.95 9.42 2.76
CA ILE A 184 -12.30 9.85 4.11
C ILE A 184 -13.20 11.07 4.05
N LEU A 185 -14.30 11.02 4.80
CA LEU A 185 -15.14 12.18 5.13
C LEU A 185 -14.93 12.49 6.62
N VAL A 186 -14.24 13.59 6.90
CA VAL A 186 -13.94 14.03 8.27
C VAL A 186 -15.17 14.69 8.87
N GLU A 187 -15.73 14.06 9.90
CA GLU A 187 -16.84 14.63 10.65
C GLU A 187 -16.33 15.71 11.61
N ASN A 188 -15.27 15.43 12.37
CA ASN A 188 -14.76 16.35 13.38
C ASN A 188 -13.27 16.11 13.71
N VAL A 189 -12.62 17.15 14.26
CA VAL A 189 -11.28 17.10 14.84
C VAL A 189 -11.29 17.78 16.22
N SER A 190 -10.54 17.25 17.18
CA SER A 190 -10.34 17.87 18.49
C SER A 190 -8.91 17.71 19.00
N GLU A 191 -8.40 18.69 19.73
CA GLU A 191 -7.04 18.71 20.32
C GLU A 191 -7.08 18.45 21.83
#